data_AF-A0A9E2TP09-F1
#
_entry.id   AF-A0A9E2TP09-F1
#
_cell.length_a   1.000
_cell.length_b   1.000
_cell.length_c   1.000
_cell.angle_alpha   90.00
_cell.angle_beta   90.00
_cell.angle_gamma   90.00
#
_symmetry.space_group_name_H-M   'P 1'
#
loop_
_entity.id
_entity.type
_entity.pdbx_description
1 polymer ?
#
loop_
_entity_poly.entity_id
_entity_poly.type
_entity_poly.pdbx_seq_one_letter_code
_entity_poly.pdbx_strand_id
1 'polypeptide(L)'
;MVELNNIGLKAEGHIVQKIKGMEKPFVVWDTLAQVNTKNEVEEFIYTILTRTTNILVIVVNAKLITSYFEIIKNFKEDRLIFWSKKSREIYKSICAREFDLENIEDHGDDEDSNIINEEEIEI
;
A
#
# COMPACT_ATOMS: atom_id res chain seq x y z
N MET A 1 -10.66 10.34 -15.96
CA MET A 1 -11.60 9.22 -16.11
C MET A 1 -10.93 8.22 -17.03
N VAL A 2 -10.74 6.97 -16.59
CA VAL A 2 -10.14 5.92 -17.40
C VAL A 2 -11.28 5.02 -17.86
N GLU A 3 -11.44 4.86 -19.15
CA GLU A 3 -12.52 4.03 -19.70
C GLU A 3 -12.01 2.58 -19.79
N LEU A 4 -12.66 1.68 -19.04
CA LEU A 4 -12.41 0.25 -19.19
C LEU A 4 -13.23 -0.21 -20.41
N ASN A 5 -12.57 -0.22 -21.57
CA ASN A 5 -13.21 -0.50 -22.85
C ASN A 5 -13.93 -1.87 -22.85
N ASN A 6 -15.12 -1.89 -23.48
CA ASN A 6 -16.02 -3.02 -23.81
C ASN A 6 -17.26 -3.29 -22.93
N ILE A 7 -17.56 -2.51 -21.88
CA ILE A 7 -18.80 -2.75 -21.09
C ILE A 7 -19.53 -1.46 -20.65
N GLY A 8 -19.08 -0.28 -21.09
CA GLY A 8 -19.68 1.01 -20.69
C GLY A 8 -19.46 1.37 -19.21
N LEU A 9 -18.52 0.70 -18.53
CA LEU A 9 -18.16 0.98 -17.15
C LEU A 9 -17.21 2.18 -17.08
N LYS A 10 -17.63 3.21 -16.36
CA LYS A 10 -16.79 4.37 -16.05
C LYS A 10 -15.91 4.04 -14.85
N ALA A 11 -14.60 4.01 -15.06
CA ALA A 11 -13.63 3.95 -13.97
C ALA A 11 -12.94 5.32 -13.82
N GLU A 12 -12.57 5.64 -12.60
CA GLU A 12 -11.77 6.82 -12.33
C GLU A 12 -10.37 6.37 -11.90
N GLY A 13 -9.38 6.58 -12.76
CA GLY A 13 -7.98 6.48 -12.36
C GLY A 13 -7.61 7.69 -11.50
N HIS A 14 -7.22 7.44 -10.26
CA HIS A 14 -6.76 8.47 -9.32
C HIS A 14 -5.40 8.10 -8.75
N ILE A 15 -4.59 9.10 -8.48
CA ILE A 15 -3.40 8.94 -7.61
C ILE A 15 -3.94 8.78 -6.18
N VAL A 16 -3.36 7.90 -5.37
CA VAL A 16 -3.90 7.56 -4.03
C VAL A 16 -4.13 8.78 -3.13
N GLN A 17 -3.30 9.83 -3.27
CA GLN A 17 -3.49 11.09 -2.54
C GLN A 17 -4.84 11.76 -2.83
N LYS A 18 -5.41 11.58 -4.03
CA LYS A 18 -6.71 12.15 -4.44
C LYS A 18 -7.92 11.37 -3.93
N ILE A 19 -7.74 10.14 -3.46
CA ILE A 19 -8.82 9.33 -2.87
C ILE A 19 -8.87 9.42 -1.34
N LYS A 20 -7.92 10.14 -0.71
CA LYS A 20 -7.91 10.37 0.73
C LYS A 20 -9.20 11.08 1.14
N GLY A 21 -9.94 10.52 2.09
CA GLY A 21 -11.25 11.02 2.51
C GLY A 21 -12.44 10.56 1.66
N MET A 22 -12.24 9.73 0.63
CA MET A 22 -13.32 9.19 -0.21
C MET A 22 -13.43 7.67 -0.08
N GLU A 23 -14.60 7.16 0.30
CA GLU A 23 -14.86 5.72 0.28
C GLU A 23 -15.30 5.25 -1.11
N LYS A 24 -14.83 4.06 -1.51
CA LYS A 24 -15.18 3.44 -2.79
C LYS A 24 -15.55 1.97 -2.57
N PRO A 25 -16.67 1.49 -3.16
CA PRO A 25 -17.07 0.08 -3.02
C PRO A 25 -16.12 -0.88 -3.73
N PHE A 26 -15.41 -0.40 -4.76
CA PHE A 26 -14.53 -1.19 -5.59
C PHE A 26 -13.26 -0.40 -5.88
N VAL A 27 -12.11 -0.99 -5.58
CA VAL A 27 -10.79 -0.40 -5.83
C VAL A 27 -9.93 -1.41 -6.57
N VAL A 28 -9.26 -0.94 -7.63
CA VAL A 28 -8.21 -1.70 -8.31
C VAL A 28 -6.88 -1.04 -7.99
N TRP A 29 -6.02 -1.77 -7.29
CA TRP A 29 -4.66 -1.36 -7.00
C TRP A 29 -3.72 -1.97 -8.03
N ASP A 30 -3.21 -1.13 -8.94
CA ASP A 30 -2.07 -1.48 -9.78
C ASP A 30 -0.77 -1.23 -9.00
N THR A 31 -0.04 -2.31 -8.79
CA THR A 31 1.19 -2.31 -8.00
C THR A 31 2.42 -1.77 -8.74
N LEU A 32 2.25 -1.29 -9.98
CA LEU A 32 3.27 -0.53 -10.72
C LEU A 32 3.43 0.93 -10.25
N ALA A 33 2.49 1.47 -9.48
CA ALA A 33 2.58 2.84 -8.98
C ALA A 33 3.84 3.02 -8.11
N GLN A 34 4.73 3.91 -8.52
CA GLN A 34 5.97 4.21 -7.79
C GLN A 34 5.70 5.16 -6.63
N VAL A 35 6.31 4.86 -5.49
CA VAL A 35 6.29 5.64 -4.26
C VAL A 35 7.74 5.78 -3.81
N ASN A 36 8.15 6.97 -3.35
CA ASN A 36 9.56 7.34 -3.29
C ASN A 36 10.23 6.87 -2.00
N THR A 37 9.48 6.69 -0.90
CA THR A 37 10.02 6.28 0.40
C THR A 37 9.23 5.13 1.03
N LYS A 38 9.84 4.41 1.99
CA LYS A 38 9.19 3.28 2.69
C LYS A 38 8.00 3.71 3.55
N ASN A 39 8.12 4.81 4.29
CA ASN A 39 7.01 5.36 5.08
C ASN A 39 5.85 5.77 4.17
N GLU A 40 6.15 6.40 3.02
CA GLU A 40 5.12 6.72 2.03
C GLU A 40 4.46 5.44 1.48
N VAL A 41 5.19 4.34 1.30
CA VAL A 41 4.64 3.06 0.83
C VAL A 41 3.59 2.51 1.80
N GLU A 42 3.88 2.52 3.10
CA GLU A 42 2.95 2.03 4.12
C GLU A 42 1.69 2.88 4.19
N GLU A 43 1.83 4.20 4.23
CA GLU A 43 0.69 5.12 4.22
C GLU A 43 -0.14 5.02 2.94
N PHE A 44 0.53 4.86 1.80
CA PHE A 44 -0.11 4.68 0.50
C PHE A 44 -0.96 3.42 0.47
N ILE A 45 -0.42 2.28 0.92
CA ILE A 45 -1.15 1.01 0.96
C ILE A 45 -2.26 1.06 2.01
N TYR A 46 -1.99 1.61 3.20
CA TYR A 46 -3.01 1.79 4.23
C TYR A 46 -4.20 2.62 3.73
N THR A 47 -3.92 3.68 2.95
CA THR A 47 -4.97 4.47 2.31
C THR A 47 -5.80 3.61 1.34
N ILE A 48 -5.16 2.85 0.43
CA ILE A 48 -5.88 1.94 -0.48
C ILE A 48 -6.77 0.95 0.28
N LEU A 49 -6.21 0.30 1.30
CA LEU A 49 -6.89 -0.73 2.09
C LEU A 49 -8.10 -0.16 2.84
N THR A 50 -7.98 1.02 3.43
CA THR A 50 -9.05 1.64 4.23
C THR A 50 -10.07 2.42 3.41
N ARG A 51 -9.81 2.73 2.14
CA ARG A 51 -10.79 3.39 1.26
C ARG A 51 -11.76 2.39 0.62
N THR A 52 -11.42 1.11 0.60
CA THR A 52 -12.23 0.06 -0.03
C THR A 52 -13.26 -0.48 0.95
N THR A 53 -14.56 -0.36 0.64
CA THR A 53 -15.62 -0.83 1.54
C THR A 53 -16.12 -2.24 1.23
N ASN A 54 -15.83 -2.79 0.05
CA ASN A 54 -16.31 -4.12 -0.34
C ASN A 54 -15.23 -4.97 -1.03
N ILE A 55 -14.78 -4.59 -2.23
CA ILE A 55 -13.86 -5.40 -3.03
C ILE A 55 -12.59 -4.62 -3.37
N LEU A 56 -11.45 -5.18 -2.98
CA LEU A 56 -10.12 -4.74 -3.42
C LEU A 56 -9.55 -5.76 -4.41
N VAL A 57 -9.21 -5.31 -5.61
CA VAL A 57 -8.47 -6.09 -6.59
C VAL A 57 -7.03 -5.64 -6.60
N ILE A 58 -6.10 -6.56 -6.33
CA ILE A 58 -4.67 -6.29 -6.33
C ILE A 58 -4.07 -6.86 -7.61
N VAL A 59 -3.57 -5.97 -8.47
CA VAL A 59 -2.90 -6.35 -9.71
C VAL A 59 -1.41 -6.40 -9.46
N VAL A 60 -0.89 -7.60 -9.19
CA VAL A 60 0.53 -7.83 -8.94
C VAL A 60 1.28 -7.91 -10.25
N ASN A 61 2.25 -7.02 -10.46
CA ASN A 61 3.13 -7.05 -11.63
C ASN A 61 4.44 -7.79 -11.33
N ALA A 62 5.09 -8.35 -12.36
CA ALA A 62 6.41 -8.97 -12.23
C ALA A 62 7.50 -7.98 -11.82
N LYS A 63 7.31 -6.69 -12.12
CA LYS A 63 8.19 -5.57 -11.72
C LYS A 63 7.77 -4.94 -10.39
N LEU A 64 7.15 -5.72 -9.49
CA LEU A 64 6.70 -5.20 -8.21
C LEU A 64 7.84 -4.55 -7.44
N ILE A 65 7.57 -3.39 -6.85
CA ILE A 65 8.45 -2.71 -5.92
C ILE A 65 8.60 -3.57 -4.67
N THR A 66 9.84 -3.78 -4.21
CA THR A 66 10.16 -4.69 -3.10
C THR A 66 9.35 -4.40 -1.83
N SER A 67 9.16 -3.12 -1.51
CA SER A 67 8.41 -2.68 -0.34
C SER A 67 6.94 -3.12 -0.34
N TYR A 68 6.33 -3.37 -1.51
CA TYR A 68 4.96 -3.89 -1.60
C TYR A 68 4.88 -5.39 -1.27
N PHE A 69 5.94 -6.17 -1.49
CA PHE A 69 5.96 -7.61 -1.13
C PHE A 69 5.79 -7.78 0.39
N GLU A 70 6.45 -6.93 1.16
CA GLU A 70 6.44 -6.98 2.62
C GLU A 70 5.05 -6.82 3.21
N ILE A 71 4.19 -6.05 2.55
CA ILE A 71 2.81 -5.86 2.99
C ILE A 71 1.91 -6.94 2.41
N ILE A 72 2.08 -7.31 1.14
CA ILE A 72 1.26 -8.35 0.49
C ILE A 72 1.43 -9.72 1.19
N LYS A 73 2.63 -10.06 1.66
CA LYS A 73 2.87 -11.32 2.39
C LYS A 73 2.10 -11.41 3.71
N ASN A 74 1.70 -10.28 4.29
CA ASN A 74 0.95 -10.24 5.55
C ASN A 74 -0.55 -10.50 5.36
N PHE A 75 -1.06 -10.55 4.12
CA PHE A 75 -2.44 -10.94 3.89
C PHE A 75 -2.66 -12.42 4.19
N LYS A 76 -3.77 -12.72 4.89
CA LYS A 76 -4.13 -14.09 5.22
C LYS A 76 -4.57 -14.83 3.95
N GLU A 77 -3.83 -15.87 3.56
CA GLU A 77 -4.07 -16.60 2.30
C GLU A 77 -5.50 -17.16 2.21
N ASP A 78 -6.09 -17.60 3.33
CA ASP A 78 -7.46 -18.11 3.41
C ASP A 78 -8.54 -17.07 3.10
N ARG A 79 -8.17 -15.78 3.07
CA ARG A 79 -9.05 -14.64 2.73
C ARG A 79 -8.77 -14.07 1.34
N LEU A 80 -7.84 -14.65 0.58
CA LEU A 80 -7.51 -14.20 -0.76
C LEU A 80 -8.23 -15.02 -1.83
N ILE A 81 -8.84 -14.34 -2.79
CA ILE A 81 -9.40 -14.95 -3.99
C ILE A 81 -8.38 -14.79 -5.11
N PHE A 82 -7.78 -15.91 -5.54
CA PHE A 82 -6.85 -15.92 -6.67
C PHE A 82 -7.61 -16.05 -7.98
N TRP A 83 -7.51 -15.03 -8.84
CA TRP A 83 -8.17 -15.01 -10.14
C TRP A 83 -7.75 -16.16 -11.05
N SER A 84 -6.50 -16.63 -10.91
CA SER A 84 -5.94 -17.74 -11.68
C SER A 84 -4.90 -18.52 -10.91
N LYS A 85 -4.56 -19.73 -11.38
CA LYS A 85 -3.43 -20.50 -10.88
C LYS A 85 -2.13 -19.68 -10.87
N LYS A 86 -1.88 -18.92 -11.95
CA LYS A 86 -0.73 -18.03 -12.08
C LYS A 86 -0.67 -16.97 -10.96
N SER A 87 -1.80 -16.35 -10.61
CA SER A 87 -1.82 -15.36 -9.51
C SER A 87 -1.49 -15.99 -8.15
N ARG A 88 -1.92 -17.24 -7.91
CA ARG A 88 -1.56 -17.99 -6.71
C ARG A 88 -0.06 -18.33 -6.67
N GLU A 89 0.50 -18.77 -7.79
CA GLU A 89 1.92 -19.08 -7.91
C GLU A 89 2.79 -17.85 -7.66
N ILE A 90 2.40 -16.69 -8.22
CA ILE A 90 3.06 -15.41 -7.95
C ILE A 90 3.01 -15.10 -6.46
N TYR A 91 1.84 -15.14 -5.82
CA TYR A 91 1.71 -14.89 -4.38
C TYR A 91 2.59 -15.82 -3.54
N LYS A 92 2.62 -17.13 -3.85
CA LYS A 92 3.51 -18.08 -3.17
C LYS A 92 4.99 -17.73 -3.35
N SER A 93 5.39 -17.29 -4.55
CA SER A 93 6.75 -16.83 -4.81
C SER A 93 7.11 -15.54 -4.06
N ILE A 94 6.11 -14.75 -3.66
CA ILE A 94 6.30 -13.57 -2.82
C ILE A 94 6.55 -14.00 -1.38
N CYS A 95 5.71 -14.88 -0.85
CA CYS A 95 5.82 -15.39 0.52
C CYS A 95 7.09 -16.21 0.75
N ALA A 96 7.60 -16.91 -0.28
CA ALA A 96 8.81 -17.73 -0.19
C ALA A 96 10.12 -16.94 -0.33
N ARG A 97 10.08 -15.64 -0.62
CA ARG A 97 11.29 -14.81 -0.66
C ARG A 97 11.70 -14.47 0.76
N GLU A 98 12.86 -14.96 1.18
CA GLU A 98 13.60 -14.42 2.31
C GLU A 98 14.32 -13.15 1.83
N PHE A 99 14.23 -12.07 2.60
CA PHE A 99 14.97 -10.83 2.33
C PHE A 99 15.94 -10.55 3.46
N ASP A 100 17.19 -10.33 3.10
CA ASP A 100 18.25 -9.84 3.99
C ASP A 100 17.91 -8.41 4.42
N LEU A 101 17.82 -8.19 5.72
CA LEU A 101 17.48 -6.91 6.36
C LEU A 101 18.59 -5.85 6.23
N GLU A 102 19.71 -6.13 5.56
CA GLU A 102 20.95 -5.35 5.67
C GLU A 102 21.07 -4.10 4.79
N ASN A 103 20.09 -3.75 3.94
CA ASN A 103 20.19 -2.57 3.06
C ASN A 103 19.14 -1.48 3.33
N ILE A 104 18.66 -1.35 4.56
CA ILE A 104 17.90 -0.18 4.97
C ILE A 104 18.90 0.86 5.45
N GLU A 105 19.29 1.79 4.57
CA GLU A 105 19.85 3.07 5.01
C GLU A 105 18.72 3.80 5.75
N ASP A 106 18.81 3.75 7.09
CA ASP A 106 18.00 4.50 8.02
C ASP A 106 18.41 5.97 7.96
N HIS A 107 17.81 6.71 7.03
CA HIS A 107 17.75 8.17 7.16
C HIS A 107 16.61 8.50 8.11
N GLY A 108 16.90 8.35 9.40
CA GLY A 108 16.13 8.95 10.47
C GLY A 108 16.23 10.46 10.35
N ASP A 109 15.13 11.09 9.94
CA ASP A 109 14.93 12.51 10.19
C ASP A 109 14.27 12.64 11.56
N ASP A 110 15.13 12.84 12.56
CA ASP A 110 14.80 13.51 13.81
C ASP A 110 14.25 14.90 13.50
N GLU A 111 13.01 15.20 13.91
CA GLU A 111 12.60 16.54 14.38
C GLU A 111 11.16 16.47 14.89
N ASP A 112 11.00 16.24 16.20
CA ASP A 112 9.98 16.90 17.04
C ASP A 112 10.13 16.46 18.51
N SER A 113 11.18 16.94 19.17
CA SER A 113 11.22 17.01 20.64
C SER A 113 10.86 18.42 21.09
N ASN A 114 9.56 18.75 21.05
CA ASN A 114 9.03 19.87 21.82
C ASN A 114 8.93 19.46 23.30
N ILE A 115 9.99 19.71 24.04
CA ILE A 115 9.97 19.70 25.51
C ILE A 115 9.24 20.97 25.94
N ILE A 116 7.97 20.83 26.32
CA ILE A 116 7.27 21.84 27.12
C ILE A 116 7.70 21.60 28.56
N ASN A 117 8.59 22.44 29.10
CA ASN A 117 8.84 22.49 30.54
C ASN A 117 7.77 23.38 31.18
N GLU A 118 6.86 22.76 31.93
CA GLU A 118 6.08 23.40 32.98
C GLU A 118 6.91 23.54 34.27
N GLU A 119 6.71 24.69 34.93
CA GLU A 119 6.95 24.99 36.37
C GLU A 119 8.36 25.36 36.90
N GLU A 120 8.49 26.64 37.27
CA GLU A 120 8.88 27.16 38.60
C GLU A 120 8.36 28.62 38.65
N ILE A 121 7.24 28.96 39.32
CA ILE A 121 7.01 29.26 40.76
C ILE A 121 7.94 30.34 41.34
N GLU A 122 7.30 31.45 41.76
CA GLU A 122 7.58 32.49 42.80
C GLU A 122 9.04 32.72 43.24
N ILE A 123 9.57 33.96 43.34
CA ILE A 123 9.13 35.11 44.16
C ILE A 123 9.49 36.43 43.46
#